data_AF-A0A7X6VM15-F1
#
_entry.id   AF-A0A7X6VM15-F1
#
_cell.length_a   1.000
_cell.length_b   1.000
_cell.length_c   1.000
_cell.angle_alpha   90.00
_cell.angle_beta   90.00
_cell.angle_gamma   90.00
#
_symmetry.space_group_name_H-M   'P 1'
#
loop_
_entity.id
_entity.type
_entity.pdbx_description
1 polymer ?
#
loop_
_entity_poly.entity_id
_entity_poly.type
_entity_poly.pdbx_seq_one_letter_code
_entity_poly.pdbx_strand_id
1 'polypeptide(L)'
;MDTKDVSSLKERKLLLVDGHGLAFRAFYALPPLTAPDGTPTNALVGFFNMFAKILDEWKPDLYGVIFDAPGPTHRHLAFKEYKAGRKPTPEEFKTQLPLLIDLLQALGIPVTRRDGVEADDVLASVGCTAAALPMETLILSSDKDMLQILAPHLSVLRPKTGISSFQMVDEASFTKDFGFPPPLMTDYLALLGDASDNVPGMPGVGEKTAKTLISRYGSLEKIRENLDELKPGLRKKFTEGWEQALLSRDLIRLLCETKEDLTEYEPREGDMERFRALCESLGMHRIAEKFAPGVTDFAGASLSEETTLPESRSTKREDLLKRDRLAFLPRIEGKYPLSLRIEDFVLAAEDGGFALFAGSEAEEVLKEFSGSMIITPDFKEVAACLGPGVFAGKRMGDYKSAHYLLHPDKTAHLPKDDVPEYSLLLPERQGIALLREYRKLENSLTACEGLASLLEEVDIPLIPVLVNMEQYGIGCDPESYGALEDDLGRRLGEIDEEIASKAGDRINLNSPKQVGWLLFEKLGLPAGKTTKTGYSTDVSVLEGLTALGKPFDEVPLLLLEYRELSKMLSGFVQPLVKSAVTGEGLIHSTFEPAVTGTG
;
A
#
# COMPACT_ATOMS: atom_id res chain seq x y z
N MET A 1 -25.04 -23.41 26.48
CA MET A 1 -25.70 -23.01 25.22
C MET A 1 -26.66 -24.10 24.79
N ASP A 2 -27.93 -23.74 24.61
CA ASP A 2 -28.98 -24.64 24.12
C ASP A 2 -28.72 -25.00 22.65
N THR A 3 -29.05 -26.23 22.26
CA THR A 3 -28.77 -26.79 20.92
C THR A 3 -29.44 -26.07 19.74
N LYS A 4 -30.28 -25.06 19.99
CA LYS A 4 -30.93 -24.24 18.96
C LYS A 4 -30.09 -23.04 18.48
N ASP A 5 -29.20 -22.48 19.30
CA ASP A 5 -28.35 -21.34 18.91
C ASP A 5 -27.12 -21.76 18.07
N VAL A 6 -26.64 -22.99 18.27
CA VAL A 6 -25.45 -23.47 17.54
C VAL A 6 -25.75 -23.74 16.06
N SER A 7 -27.02 -23.93 15.67
CA SER A 7 -27.38 -24.15 14.26
C SER A 7 -27.41 -22.88 13.41
N SER A 8 -27.70 -21.71 13.98
CA SER A 8 -27.74 -20.43 13.27
C SER A 8 -26.35 -19.81 13.03
N LEU A 9 -25.32 -20.33 13.72
CA LEU A 9 -23.93 -19.86 13.64
C LEU A 9 -23.06 -20.65 12.65
N LYS A 10 -23.54 -21.79 12.14
CA LYS A 10 -22.80 -22.58 11.14
C LYS A 10 -22.72 -21.82 9.82
N GLU A 11 -21.57 -21.89 9.15
CA GLU A 11 -21.31 -21.25 7.84
C GLU A 11 -21.23 -19.71 7.86
N ARG A 12 -21.32 -19.06 9.03
CA ARG A 12 -21.09 -17.61 9.17
C ARG A 12 -19.58 -17.28 9.19
N LYS A 13 -19.27 -16.01 8.96
CA LYS A 13 -17.91 -15.44 9.01
C LYS A 13 -17.71 -14.58 10.25
N LEU A 14 -16.68 -14.88 11.05
CA LEU A 14 -16.30 -14.12 12.24
C LEU A 14 -14.97 -13.38 12.05
N LEU A 15 -14.99 -12.06 12.18
CA LEU A 15 -13.78 -11.22 12.16
C LEU A 15 -13.43 -10.76 13.59
N LEU A 16 -12.25 -11.11 14.06
CA LEU A 16 -11.71 -10.63 15.34
C LEU A 16 -10.55 -9.67 15.08
N VAL A 17 -10.58 -8.50 15.70
CA VAL A 17 -9.58 -7.45 15.50
C VAL A 17 -8.83 -7.17 16.79
N ASP A 18 -7.50 -7.23 16.70
CA ASP A 18 -6.60 -6.72 17.73
C ASP A 18 -6.63 -5.19 17.73
N GLY A 19 -7.45 -4.61 18.61
CA GLY A 19 -7.70 -3.18 18.71
C GLY A 19 -6.45 -2.40 19.07
N HIS A 20 -5.65 -2.89 20.03
CA HIS A 20 -4.42 -2.22 20.46
C HIS A 20 -3.34 -2.31 19.38
N GLY A 21 -3.06 -3.51 18.87
CA GLY A 21 -2.03 -3.73 17.87
C GLY A 21 -2.31 -2.98 16.57
N LEU A 22 -3.56 -3.00 16.10
CA LEU A 22 -3.96 -2.30 14.87
C LEU A 22 -3.92 -0.78 15.02
N ALA A 23 -4.39 -0.24 16.15
CA ALA A 23 -4.33 1.21 16.42
C ALA A 23 -2.88 1.68 16.56
N PHE A 24 -2.03 0.93 17.29
CA PHE A 24 -0.62 1.27 17.45
C PHE A 24 0.11 1.27 16.11
N ARG A 25 -0.22 0.32 15.23
CA ARG A 25 0.30 0.29 13.88
C ARG A 25 -0.16 1.49 13.06
N ALA A 26 -1.44 1.85 13.13
CA ALA A 26 -1.99 3.03 12.45
C ALA A 26 -1.25 4.31 12.88
N PHE A 27 -0.96 4.46 14.18
CA PHE A 27 -0.25 5.61 14.73
C PHE A 27 1.14 5.83 14.12
N TYR A 28 1.91 4.75 13.90
CA TYR A 28 3.25 4.85 13.29
C TYR A 28 3.25 4.81 11.76
N ALA A 29 2.19 4.29 11.14
CA ALA A 29 2.10 4.16 9.70
C ALA A 29 1.62 5.46 9.01
N LEU A 30 0.89 6.30 9.72
CA LEU A 30 0.42 7.59 9.23
C LEU A 30 1.21 8.75 9.86
N PRO A 31 1.38 9.87 9.14
CA PRO A 31 1.93 11.08 9.73
C PRO A 31 1.03 11.55 10.89
N PRO A 32 1.56 12.36 11.82
CA PRO A 32 0.73 13.01 12.85
C PRO A 32 -0.42 13.79 12.18
N LEU A 33 -1.64 13.52 12.63
CA LEU A 33 -2.86 14.20 12.22
C LEU A 33 -3.52 14.72 13.48
N THR A 34 -4.13 15.90 13.42
CA THR A 34 -4.80 16.53 14.56
C THR A 34 -6.20 17.01 14.17
N ALA A 35 -7.15 16.88 15.09
CA ALA A 35 -8.46 17.48 15.04
C ALA A 35 -8.37 19.02 15.17
N PRO A 36 -9.45 19.77 14.86
CA PRO A 36 -9.48 21.23 14.98
C PRO A 36 -9.16 21.76 16.38
N ASP A 37 -9.37 20.98 17.43
CA ASP A 37 -9.06 21.32 18.83
C ASP A 37 -7.62 20.94 19.25
N GLY A 38 -6.82 20.39 18.33
CA GLY A 38 -5.46 19.91 18.57
C GLY A 38 -5.37 18.47 19.04
N THR A 39 -6.48 17.73 19.18
CA THR A 39 -6.47 16.32 19.57
C THR A 39 -5.82 15.47 18.47
N PRO A 40 -4.82 14.62 18.75
CA PRO A 40 -4.26 13.70 17.75
C PRO A 40 -5.31 12.71 17.21
N THR A 41 -5.31 12.42 15.92
CA THR A 41 -6.31 11.53 15.26
C THR A 41 -5.72 10.52 14.26
N ASN A 42 -4.40 10.52 14.05
CA ASN A 42 -3.74 9.63 13.11
C ASN A 42 -3.98 8.13 13.37
N ALA A 43 -4.00 7.70 14.64
CA ALA A 43 -4.31 6.31 14.98
C ALA A 43 -5.77 5.96 14.66
N LEU A 44 -6.71 6.89 14.90
CA LEU A 44 -8.13 6.72 14.62
C LEU A 44 -8.37 6.54 13.11
N VAL A 45 -7.87 7.47 12.31
CA VAL A 45 -8.04 7.46 10.84
C VAL A 45 -7.45 6.20 10.23
N GLY A 46 -6.22 5.83 10.62
CA GLY A 46 -5.58 4.62 10.11
C GLY A 46 -6.29 3.34 10.53
N PHE A 47 -6.77 3.26 11.76
CA PHE A 47 -7.56 2.12 12.25
C PHE A 47 -8.83 1.95 11.41
N PHE A 48 -9.66 3.01 11.29
CA PHE A 48 -10.94 2.93 10.58
C PHE A 48 -10.76 2.64 9.09
N ASN A 49 -9.71 3.15 8.45
CA ASN A 49 -9.40 2.84 7.06
C ASN A 49 -9.06 1.35 6.85
N MET A 50 -8.19 0.79 7.70
CA MET A 50 -7.85 -0.64 7.66
C MET A 50 -9.08 -1.51 7.95
N PHE A 51 -9.85 -1.14 8.97
CA PHE A 51 -11.04 -1.85 9.38
C PHE A 51 -12.11 -1.85 8.26
N ALA A 52 -12.41 -0.69 7.68
CA ALA A 52 -13.36 -0.56 6.57
C ALA A 52 -12.98 -1.42 5.37
N LYS A 53 -11.69 -1.44 5.01
CA LYS A 53 -11.19 -2.22 3.88
C LYS A 53 -11.46 -3.72 4.09
N ILE A 54 -11.20 -4.23 5.29
CA ILE A 54 -11.40 -5.65 5.59
C ILE A 54 -12.88 -6.00 5.66
N LEU A 55 -13.72 -5.11 6.18
CA LEU A 55 -15.17 -5.29 6.14
C LEU A 55 -15.70 -5.39 4.70
N ASP A 56 -15.21 -4.55 3.79
CA ASP A 56 -15.65 -4.55 2.39
C ASP A 56 -15.12 -5.77 1.60
N GLU A 57 -13.86 -6.16 1.83
CA GLU A 57 -13.22 -7.29 1.14
C GLU A 57 -13.74 -8.65 1.64
N TRP A 58 -13.86 -8.83 2.96
CA TRP A 58 -14.14 -10.16 3.54
C TRP A 58 -15.62 -10.36 3.93
N LYS A 59 -16.36 -9.27 4.14
CA LYS A 59 -17.80 -9.24 4.45
C LYS A 59 -18.20 -10.18 5.60
N PRO A 60 -17.72 -9.92 6.83
CA PRO A 60 -18.04 -10.75 7.99
C PRO A 60 -19.50 -10.62 8.43
N ASP A 61 -20.06 -11.70 8.99
CA ASP A 61 -21.39 -11.73 9.60
C ASP A 61 -21.36 -11.40 11.11
N LEU A 62 -20.21 -11.65 11.75
CA LEU A 62 -19.91 -11.30 13.14
C LEU A 62 -18.57 -10.60 13.18
N TYR A 63 -18.43 -9.61 14.04
CA TYR A 63 -17.14 -8.95 14.24
C TYR A 63 -16.96 -8.39 15.64
N GLY A 64 -15.73 -8.43 16.13
CA GLY A 64 -15.35 -7.93 17.45
C GLY A 64 -14.01 -7.23 17.45
N VAL A 65 -13.90 -6.13 18.18
CA VAL A 65 -12.63 -5.46 18.44
C VAL A 65 -12.24 -5.66 19.90
N ILE A 66 -11.08 -6.27 20.12
CA ILE A 66 -10.60 -6.64 21.44
C ILE A 66 -9.52 -5.65 21.86
N PHE A 67 -9.61 -5.14 23.09
CA PHE A 67 -8.62 -4.24 23.67
C PHE A 67 -8.13 -4.77 25.03
N ASP A 68 -6.88 -4.49 25.38
CA ASP A 68 -6.36 -4.74 26.72
C ASP A 68 -7.16 -3.97 27.79
N ALA A 69 -7.39 -4.66 28.90
CA ALA A 69 -7.91 -4.06 30.11
C ALA A 69 -6.79 -3.38 30.91
N PRO A 70 -7.11 -2.31 31.67
CA PRO A 70 -6.12 -1.69 32.54
C PRO A 70 -5.79 -2.61 33.73
N GLY A 71 -4.52 -2.68 34.12
CA GLY A 71 -4.06 -3.41 35.29
C GLY A 71 -3.18 -4.63 34.98
N PRO A 72 -2.62 -5.28 36.01
CA PRO A 72 -1.72 -6.41 35.83
C PRO A 72 -2.48 -7.66 35.36
N THR A 73 -1.90 -8.38 34.40
CA THR A 73 -2.42 -9.68 33.94
C THR A 73 -1.80 -10.83 34.72
N HIS A 74 -2.31 -12.05 34.52
CA HIS A 74 -1.74 -13.25 35.15
C HIS A 74 -0.24 -13.43 34.85
N ARG A 75 0.24 -13.02 33.66
CA ARG A 75 1.66 -13.05 33.28
C ARG A 75 2.51 -12.08 34.08
N HIS A 76 2.01 -10.86 34.36
CA HIS A 76 2.70 -9.89 35.20
C HIS A 76 2.84 -10.36 36.65
N LEU A 77 1.84 -11.11 37.15
CA LEU A 77 1.88 -11.71 38.47
C LEU A 77 2.84 -12.91 38.53
N ALA A 78 2.91 -13.70 37.45
CA ALA A 78 3.79 -14.87 37.35
C ALA A 78 5.26 -14.51 37.11
N PHE A 79 5.55 -13.47 36.33
CA PHE A 79 6.90 -13.02 35.99
C PHE A 79 7.00 -11.49 36.01
N LYS A 80 7.62 -10.94 37.06
CA LYS A 80 7.68 -9.49 37.30
C LYS A 80 8.44 -8.70 36.23
N GLU A 81 9.35 -9.34 35.50
CA GLU A 81 10.15 -8.71 34.46
C GLU A 81 9.45 -8.73 33.09
N TYR A 82 8.29 -9.38 32.97
CA TYR A 82 7.49 -9.42 31.74
C TYR A 82 7.08 -8.00 31.31
N LYS A 83 7.35 -7.64 30.06
CA LYS A 83 7.12 -6.29 29.48
C LYS A 83 7.83 -5.13 30.22
N ALA A 84 8.70 -5.39 31.20
CA ALA A 84 9.32 -4.38 32.06
C ALA A 84 10.33 -3.44 31.35
N GLY A 85 10.69 -3.76 30.11
CA GLY A 85 11.59 -2.96 29.25
C GLY A 85 10.93 -2.32 28.03
N ARG A 86 9.60 -2.43 27.85
CA ARG A 86 8.91 -1.81 26.71
C ARG A 86 9.05 -0.28 26.81
N LYS A 87 9.33 0.37 25.67
CA LYS A 87 9.31 1.84 25.60
C LYS A 87 7.93 2.34 26.04
N PRO A 88 7.85 3.44 26.81
CA PRO A 88 6.56 3.98 27.22
C PRO A 88 5.74 4.32 25.98
N THR A 89 4.47 3.88 25.99
CA THR A 89 3.52 4.21 24.94
C THR A 89 3.42 5.74 24.81
N PRO A 90 3.52 6.32 23.60
CA PRO A 90 3.42 7.76 23.39
C PRO A 90 2.13 8.34 24.00
N GLU A 91 2.22 9.50 24.65
CA GLU A 91 1.04 10.14 25.27
C GLU A 91 -0.03 10.48 24.23
N GLU A 92 0.36 10.93 23.04
CA GLU A 92 -0.53 11.20 21.90
C GLU A 92 -1.31 9.96 21.42
N PHE A 93 -0.76 8.76 21.63
CA PHE A 93 -1.46 7.52 21.34
C PHE A 93 -2.44 7.15 22.46
N LYS A 94 -2.05 7.36 23.73
CA LYS A 94 -2.91 7.07 24.88
C LYS A 94 -4.19 7.91 24.87
N THR A 95 -4.13 9.17 24.41
CA THR A 95 -5.30 10.03 24.30
C THR A 95 -6.28 9.58 23.21
N GLN A 96 -5.79 8.89 22.17
CA GLN A 96 -6.61 8.39 21.07
C GLN A 96 -7.39 7.11 21.41
N LEU A 97 -6.86 6.27 22.29
CA LEU A 97 -7.45 4.96 22.55
C LEU A 97 -8.89 5.02 23.13
N PRO A 98 -9.21 5.88 24.12
CA PRO A 98 -10.58 6.04 24.58
C PRO A 98 -11.53 6.52 23.47
N LEU A 99 -11.07 7.47 22.64
CA LEU A 99 -11.86 7.99 21.52
C LEU A 99 -12.17 6.91 20.48
N LEU A 100 -11.20 6.04 20.21
CA LEU A 100 -11.39 4.89 19.31
C LEU A 100 -12.49 3.96 19.84
N ILE A 101 -12.44 3.62 21.13
CA ILE A 101 -13.44 2.76 21.77
C ILE A 101 -14.82 3.41 21.70
N ASP A 102 -14.93 4.70 21.99
CA ASP A 102 -16.19 5.45 21.94
C ASP A 102 -16.79 5.46 20.52
N LEU A 103 -15.96 5.66 19.49
CA LEU A 103 -16.38 5.62 18.09
C LEU A 103 -16.86 4.24 17.66
N LEU A 104 -16.14 3.18 18.05
CA LEU A 104 -16.54 1.79 17.75
C LEU A 104 -17.87 1.45 18.42
N GLN A 105 -18.05 1.84 19.68
CA GLN A 105 -19.30 1.64 20.39
C GLN A 105 -20.45 2.43 19.77
N ALA A 106 -20.21 3.67 19.33
CA ALA A 106 -21.21 4.48 18.65
C ALA A 106 -21.63 3.85 17.30
N LEU A 107 -20.73 3.16 16.60
CA LEU A 107 -21.07 2.38 15.40
C LEU A 107 -21.85 1.08 15.67
N GLY A 108 -22.04 0.71 16.93
CA GLY A 108 -22.63 -0.59 17.28
C GLY A 108 -21.66 -1.76 17.11
N ILE A 109 -20.35 -1.49 17.01
CA ILE A 109 -19.32 -2.54 16.91
C ILE A 109 -19.08 -3.13 18.31
N PRO A 110 -19.17 -4.46 18.47
CA PRO A 110 -18.83 -5.11 19.73
C PRO A 110 -17.37 -4.87 20.14
N VAL A 111 -17.17 -4.20 21.28
CA VAL A 111 -15.87 -3.97 21.89
C VAL A 111 -15.72 -4.83 23.14
N THR A 112 -14.69 -5.67 23.20
CA THR A 112 -14.42 -6.56 24.35
C THR A 112 -13.16 -6.14 25.10
N ARG A 113 -13.25 -6.08 26.43
CA ARG A 113 -12.12 -5.87 27.36
C ARG A 113 -12.35 -6.74 28.59
N ARG A 114 -11.32 -7.47 29.04
CA ARG A 114 -11.44 -8.38 30.20
C ARG A 114 -10.35 -8.14 31.21
N ASP A 115 -10.76 -7.81 32.43
CA ASP A 115 -9.80 -7.55 33.51
C ASP A 115 -8.96 -8.79 33.82
N GLY A 116 -7.64 -8.59 33.98
CA GLY A 116 -6.68 -9.65 34.31
C GLY A 116 -6.26 -10.56 33.16
N VAL A 117 -6.82 -10.37 31.96
CA VAL A 117 -6.54 -11.16 30.75
C VAL A 117 -6.13 -10.22 29.61
N GLU A 118 -5.13 -10.61 28.82
CA GLU A 118 -4.64 -9.79 27.70
C GLU A 118 -5.57 -9.91 26.48
N ALA A 119 -5.58 -8.90 25.62
CA ALA A 119 -6.36 -8.91 24.38
C ALA A 119 -6.05 -10.16 23.54
N ASP A 120 -4.79 -10.56 23.49
CA ASP A 120 -4.29 -11.72 22.76
C ASP A 120 -4.92 -13.04 23.23
N ASP A 121 -5.12 -13.19 24.54
CA ASP A 121 -5.77 -14.38 25.10
C ASP A 121 -7.27 -14.41 24.78
N VAL A 122 -7.93 -13.26 24.78
CA VAL A 122 -9.34 -13.16 24.41
C VAL A 122 -9.52 -13.46 22.93
N LEU A 123 -8.66 -12.90 22.07
CA LEU A 123 -8.62 -13.21 20.63
C LEU A 123 -8.44 -14.70 20.40
N ALA A 124 -7.48 -15.32 21.09
CA ALA A 124 -7.21 -16.73 20.98
C ALA A 124 -8.38 -17.59 21.44
N SER A 125 -8.98 -17.28 22.59
CA SER A 125 -10.08 -18.05 23.14
C SER A 125 -11.33 -18.00 22.26
N VAL A 126 -11.68 -16.83 21.75
CA VAL A 126 -12.84 -16.65 20.87
C VAL A 126 -12.57 -17.31 19.52
N GLY A 127 -11.38 -17.10 18.96
CA GLY A 127 -10.95 -17.74 17.71
C GLY A 127 -10.98 -19.26 17.78
N CYS A 128 -10.41 -19.85 18.85
CA CYS A 128 -10.43 -21.29 19.10
C CYS A 128 -11.86 -21.82 19.31
N THR A 129 -12.73 -21.07 20.00
CA THR A 129 -14.15 -21.44 20.18
C THR A 129 -14.89 -21.47 18.83
N ALA A 130 -14.66 -20.46 17.98
CA ALA A 130 -15.28 -20.38 16.66
C ALA A 130 -14.73 -21.44 15.70
N ALA A 131 -13.42 -21.70 15.71
CA ALA A 131 -12.77 -22.73 14.89
C ALA A 131 -13.21 -24.16 15.20
N ALA A 132 -13.74 -24.41 16.41
CA ALA A 132 -14.35 -25.69 16.77
C ALA A 132 -15.73 -25.90 16.10
N LEU A 133 -16.30 -24.85 15.52
CA LEU A 133 -17.49 -24.89 14.68
C LEU A 133 -17.07 -24.78 13.20
N PRO A 134 -17.92 -25.20 12.24
CA PRO A 134 -17.70 -24.93 10.82
C PRO A 134 -18.02 -23.45 10.50
N MET A 135 -17.28 -22.54 11.12
CA MET A 135 -17.40 -21.08 11.01
C MET A 135 -16.07 -20.52 10.52
N GLU A 136 -16.07 -19.82 9.39
CA GLU A 136 -14.86 -19.20 8.85
C GLU A 136 -14.45 -18.03 9.76
N THR A 137 -13.27 -18.11 10.36
CA THR A 137 -12.81 -17.14 11.36
C THR A 137 -11.51 -16.49 10.89
N LEU A 138 -11.46 -15.17 10.98
CA LEU A 138 -10.31 -14.37 10.61
C LEU A 138 -9.88 -13.49 11.79
N ILE A 139 -8.62 -13.61 12.21
CA ILE A 139 -8.02 -12.72 13.21
C ILE A 139 -7.13 -11.70 12.50
N LEU A 140 -7.42 -10.42 12.68
CA LEU A 140 -6.60 -9.31 12.23
C LEU A 140 -5.65 -8.89 13.35
N SER A 141 -4.39 -9.34 13.28
CA SER A 141 -3.32 -8.91 14.18
C SER A 141 -1.96 -8.99 13.49
N SER A 142 -1.02 -8.14 13.90
CA SER A 142 0.39 -8.26 13.48
C SER A 142 1.20 -9.21 14.36
N ASP A 143 0.68 -9.55 15.54
CA ASP A 143 1.40 -10.39 16.50
C ASP A 143 1.63 -11.80 15.92
N LYS A 144 2.87 -12.27 16.03
CA LYS A 144 3.27 -13.60 15.58
C LYS A 144 2.74 -14.69 16.52
N ASP A 145 2.38 -14.34 17.76
CA ASP A 145 1.91 -15.28 18.76
C ASP A 145 0.54 -15.85 18.38
N MET A 146 -0.27 -15.07 17.64
CA MET A 146 -1.52 -15.53 17.02
C MET A 146 -1.34 -16.68 16.03
N LEU A 147 -0.11 -16.92 15.53
CA LEU A 147 0.14 -18.04 14.62
C LEU A 147 0.09 -19.40 15.31
N GLN A 148 0.08 -19.46 16.66
CA GLN A 148 0.01 -20.73 17.40
C GLN A 148 -1.37 -21.40 17.37
N ILE A 149 -2.43 -20.66 17.01
CA ILE A 149 -3.82 -21.12 17.08
C ILE A 149 -4.45 -21.41 15.73
N LEU A 150 -3.69 -21.31 14.62
CA LEU A 150 -4.21 -21.59 13.27
C LEU A 150 -4.83 -22.99 13.20
N ALA A 151 -5.97 -23.09 12.52
CA ALA A 151 -6.79 -24.29 12.41
C ALA A 151 -7.57 -24.27 11.06
N PRO A 152 -8.28 -25.35 10.66
CA PRO A 152 -8.86 -25.45 9.32
C PRO A 152 -9.86 -24.34 8.95
N HIS A 153 -10.48 -23.71 9.95
CA HIS A 153 -11.41 -22.60 9.79
C HIS A 153 -10.93 -21.30 10.45
N LEU A 154 -9.65 -21.21 10.82
CA LEU A 154 -9.08 -20.06 11.51
C LEU A 154 -7.79 -19.61 10.84
N SER A 155 -7.84 -18.43 10.24
CA SER A 155 -6.72 -17.77 9.58
C SER A 155 -6.36 -16.47 10.29
N VAL A 156 -5.10 -16.05 10.16
CA VAL A 156 -4.62 -14.75 10.68
C VAL A 156 -4.27 -13.85 9.51
N LEU A 157 -4.88 -12.67 9.46
CA LEU A 157 -4.56 -11.60 8.52
C LEU A 157 -3.55 -10.65 9.15
N ARG A 158 -2.32 -10.67 8.62
CA ARG A 158 -1.21 -9.85 9.13
C ARG A 158 -0.96 -8.66 8.23
N PRO A 159 -0.95 -7.42 8.73
CA PRO A 159 -0.55 -6.29 7.90
C PRO A 159 0.98 -6.32 7.66
N LYS A 160 1.44 -6.10 6.41
CA LYS A 160 2.86 -6.19 6.00
C LYS A 160 3.58 -4.84 6.00
N THR A 161 3.20 -3.92 5.11
CA THR A 161 3.82 -2.61 4.95
C THR A 161 2.73 -1.55 4.86
N GLY A 162 2.84 -0.49 5.67
CA GLY A 162 1.81 0.56 5.77
C GLY A 162 0.45 0.02 6.25
N ILE A 163 -0.63 0.66 5.77
CA ILE A 163 -2.04 0.35 6.06
C ILE A 163 -2.77 -0.40 4.92
N SER A 164 -2.11 -0.64 3.79
CA SER A 164 -2.78 -1.13 2.56
C SER A 164 -2.44 -2.56 2.15
N SER A 165 -1.33 -3.14 2.64
CA SER A 165 -0.88 -4.50 2.29
C SER A 165 -1.10 -5.49 3.44
N PHE A 166 -1.87 -6.55 3.18
CA PHE A 166 -2.13 -7.65 4.12
C PHE A 166 -1.61 -8.98 3.59
N GLN A 167 -1.21 -9.86 4.52
CA GLN A 167 -0.84 -11.24 4.26
C GLN A 167 -1.74 -12.15 5.08
N MET A 168 -2.53 -12.98 4.40
CA MET A 168 -3.27 -14.06 5.05
C MET A 168 -2.33 -15.22 5.34
N VAL A 169 -2.39 -15.75 6.57
CA VAL A 169 -1.67 -16.93 7.02
C VAL A 169 -2.69 -17.95 7.51
N ASP A 170 -2.66 -19.13 6.90
CA ASP A 170 -3.44 -20.32 7.23
C ASP A 170 -2.50 -21.47 7.62
N GLU A 171 -3.04 -22.63 8.02
CA GLU A 171 -2.22 -23.78 8.41
C GLU A 171 -1.25 -24.24 7.30
N ALA A 172 -1.68 -24.18 6.04
CA ALA A 172 -0.91 -24.66 4.91
C ALA A 172 0.29 -23.75 4.60
N SER A 173 0.05 -22.43 4.52
CA SER A 173 1.09 -21.41 4.35
C SER A 173 2.01 -21.35 5.57
N PHE A 174 1.49 -21.45 6.78
CA PHE A 174 2.31 -21.56 8.00
C PHE A 174 3.25 -22.76 7.92
N THR A 175 2.73 -23.96 7.65
CA THR A 175 3.54 -25.18 7.61
C THR A 175 4.59 -25.12 6.50
N LYS A 176 4.27 -24.50 5.36
CA LYS A 176 5.22 -24.25 4.28
C LYS A 176 6.36 -23.31 4.70
N ASP A 177 6.05 -22.25 5.43
CA ASP A 177 7.04 -21.23 5.82
C ASP A 177 7.88 -21.67 7.03
N PHE A 178 7.26 -22.31 8.02
CA PHE A 178 7.88 -22.72 9.29
C PHE A 178 8.36 -24.17 9.31
N GLY A 179 7.86 -25.05 8.44
CA GLY A 179 8.29 -26.45 8.36
C GLY A 179 7.84 -27.33 9.53
N PHE A 180 6.86 -26.89 10.30
CA PHE A 180 6.20 -27.62 11.38
C PHE A 180 4.75 -27.10 11.55
N PRO A 181 3.82 -27.87 12.15
CA PRO A 181 2.43 -27.44 12.32
C PRO A 181 2.25 -26.35 13.39
N PRO A 182 1.18 -25.51 13.29
CA PRO A 182 0.92 -24.38 14.19
C PRO A 182 0.97 -24.64 15.70
N PRO A 183 0.47 -25.78 16.24
CA PRO A 183 0.52 -26.05 17.68
C PRO A 183 1.93 -26.11 18.27
N LEU A 184 2.96 -26.27 17.44
CA LEU A 184 4.36 -26.27 17.87
C LEU A 184 5.00 -24.88 17.88
N MET A 185 4.27 -23.85 17.44
CA MET A 185 4.73 -22.45 17.45
C MET A 185 5.05 -21.99 18.88
N THR A 186 4.26 -22.39 19.87
CA THR A 186 4.49 -22.04 21.28
C THR A 186 5.84 -22.59 21.78
N ASP A 187 6.16 -23.85 21.48
CA ASP A 187 7.45 -24.46 21.83
C ASP A 187 8.61 -23.82 21.05
N TYR A 188 8.39 -23.47 19.79
CA TYR A 188 9.37 -22.75 18.97
C TYR A 188 9.72 -21.37 19.55
N LEU A 189 8.69 -20.57 19.88
CA LEU A 189 8.88 -19.25 20.48
C LEU A 189 9.49 -19.36 21.88
N ALA A 190 9.13 -20.38 22.67
CA ALA A 190 9.73 -20.63 23.98
C ALA A 190 11.25 -20.87 23.91
N LEU A 191 11.76 -21.47 22.82
CA LEU A 191 13.19 -21.64 22.61
C LEU A 191 13.89 -20.32 22.24
N LEU A 192 13.22 -19.45 21.49
CA LEU A 192 13.79 -18.18 21.05
C LEU A 192 13.72 -17.08 22.09
N GLY A 193 12.64 -17.07 22.87
CA GLY A 193 12.25 -15.92 23.67
C GLY A 193 11.72 -14.77 22.82
N ASP A 194 11.43 -13.67 23.50
CA ASP A 194 10.98 -12.44 22.90
C ASP A 194 11.58 -11.25 23.64
N ALA A 195 12.51 -10.56 22.99
CA ALA A 195 13.15 -9.38 23.57
C ALA A 195 12.18 -8.19 23.75
N SER A 196 11.11 -8.10 22.95
CA SER A 196 10.08 -7.05 23.09
C SER A 196 9.32 -7.21 24.41
N ASP A 197 9.01 -8.45 24.76
CA ASP A 197 8.18 -8.78 25.92
C ASP A 197 9.01 -9.22 27.12
N ASN A 198 10.33 -9.14 26.97
CA ASN A 198 11.31 -9.61 27.94
C ASN A 198 11.10 -11.08 28.33
N VAL A 199 10.67 -11.89 27.36
CA VAL A 199 10.59 -13.34 27.50
C VAL A 199 11.98 -13.91 27.22
N PRO A 200 12.60 -14.61 28.17
CA PRO A 200 14.05 -14.84 28.17
C PRO A 200 14.51 -15.91 27.17
N GLY A 201 13.63 -16.83 26.75
CA GLY A 201 13.96 -17.89 25.79
C GLY A 201 14.99 -18.90 26.31
N MET A 202 15.54 -19.74 25.43
CA MET A 202 16.63 -20.65 25.78
C MET A 202 18.00 -20.06 25.38
N PRO A 203 18.94 -19.88 26.32
CA PRO A 203 20.24 -19.31 26.02
C PRO A 203 21.02 -20.07 24.93
N GLY A 204 21.42 -19.34 23.90
CA GLY A 204 22.27 -19.86 22.83
C GLY A 204 21.56 -20.81 21.86
N VAL A 205 20.22 -20.78 21.80
CA VAL A 205 19.41 -21.39 20.74
C VAL A 205 18.86 -20.28 19.85
N GLY A 206 19.30 -20.21 18.59
CA GLY A 206 18.81 -19.24 17.62
C GLY A 206 17.74 -19.82 16.68
N GLU A 207 17.16 -18.97 15.84
CA GLU A 207 16.04 -19.27 14.92
C GLU A 207 16.23 -20.58 14.14
N LYS A 208 17.37 -20.72 13.45
CA LYS A 208 17.69 -21.91 12.65
C LYS A 208 17.74 -23.18 13.51
N THR A 209 18.28 -23.08 14.72
CA THR A 209 18.41 -24.22 15.63
C THR A 209 17.06 -24.62 16.21
N ALA A 210 16.28 -23.65 16.68
CA ALA A 210 14.92 -23.88 17.19
C ALA A 210 14.04 -24.53 16.11
N LYS A 211 14.03 -23.98 14.89
CA LYS A 211 13.28 -24.52 13.75
C LYS A 211 13.67 -25.98 13.44
N THR A 212 14.97 -26.27 13.39
CA THR A 212 15.48 -27.63 13.15
C THR A 212 15.03 -28.61 14.23
N LEU A 213 15.06 -28.20 15.50
CA LEU A 213 14.70 -29.06 16.63
C LEU A 213 13.20 -29.35 16.66
N ILE A 214 12.36 -28.32 16.48
CA ILE A 214 10.91 -28.45 16.49
C ILE A 214 10.44 -29.27 15.28
N SER A 215 10.96 -29.02 14.08
CA SER A 215 10.63 -29.84 12.90
C SER A 215 11.05 -31.31 13.06
N ARG A 216 12.15 -31.60 13.76
CA ARG A 216 12.66 -32.97 13.93
C ARG A 216 11.95 -33.72 15.06
N TYR A 217 11.81 -33.10 16.22
CA TYR A 217 11.37 -33.77 17.45
C TYR A 217 9.92 -33.45 17.82
N GLY A 218 9.34 -32.38 17.28
CA GLY A 218 7.97 -31.96 17.57
C GLY A 218 7.91 -31.01 18.76
N SER A 219 8.04 -31.52 19.99
CA SER A 219 7.83 -30.72 21.22
C SER A 219 9.08 -30.57 22.08
N LEU A 220 9.05 -29.63 23.04
CA LEU A 220 10.11 -29.49 24.05
C LEU A 220 10.37 -30.81 24.79
N GLU A 221 9.33 -31.53 25.21
CA GLU A 221 9.43 -32.80 25.92
C GLU A 221 10.14 -33.87 25.07
N LYS A 222 9.77 -33.98 23.79
CA LYS A 222 10.41 -34.93 22.87
C LYS A 222 11.88 -34.58 22.62
N ILE A 223 12.24 -33.30 22.61
CA ILE A 223 13.66 -32.89 22.55
C ILE A 223 14.40 -33.33 23.82
N ARG A 224 13.77 -33.20 24.99
CA ARG A 224 14.32 -33.61 26.29
C ARG A 224 14.48 -35.12 26.42
N GLU A 225 13.57 -35.89 25.86
CA GLU A 225 13.66 -37.37 25.82
C GLU A 225 14.82 -37.84 24.92
N ASN A 226 15.19 -37.05 23.90
CA ASN A 226 16.19 -37.42 22.88
C ASN A 226 17.49 -36.59 22.97
N LEU A 227 17.84 -36.10 24.16
CA LEU A 227 19.06 -35.31 24.39
C LEU A 227 20.35 -36.02 23.97
N ASP A 228 20.36 -37.35 24.05
CA ASP A 228 21.52 -38.16 23.71
C ASP A 228 21.86 -38.16 22.22
N GLU A 229 20.90 -37.81 21.36
CA GLU A 229 21.11 -37.62 19.92
C GLU A 229 21.67 -36.23 19.58
N LEU A 230 21.61 -35.28 20.52
CA LEU A 230 22.08 -33.93 20.30
C LEU A 230 23.60 -33.81 20.49
N LYS A 231 24.20 -32.89 19.73
CA LYS A 231 25.62 -32.52 19.87
C LYS A 231 25.91 -32.11 21.32
N PRO A 232 27.09 -32.42 21.89
CA PRO A 232 27.40 -32.20 23.31
C PRO A 232 27.13 -30.77 23.80
N GLY A 233 27.47 -29.75 22.99
CA GLY A 233 27.22 -28.34 23.35
C GLY A 233 25.74 -27.97 23.40
N LEU A 234 24.88 -28.58 22.58
CA LEU A 234 23.45 -28.32 22.58
C LEU A 234 22.75 -29.10 23.71
N ARG A 235 23.22 -30.32 24.00
CA ARG A 235 22.77 -31.12 25.16
C ARG A 235 22.96 -30.37 26.48
N LYS A 236 24.13 -29.74 26.66
CA LYS A 236 24.44 -28.93 27.84
C LYS A 236 23.46 -27.75 27.97
N LYS A 237 23.25 -27.00 26.88
CA LYS A 237 22.30 -25.87 26.84
C LYS A 237 20.87 -26.28 27.19
N PHE A 238 20.38 -27.41 26.65
CA PHE A 238 19.05 -27.94 26.97
C PHE A 238 18.93 -28.50 28.39
N THR A 239 20.04 -28.74 29.09
CA THR A 239 20.02 -29.18 30.48
C THR A 239 20.04 -28.00 31.44
N GLU A 240 20.78 -26.94 31.10
CA GLU A 240 20.88 -25.73 31.91
C GLU A 240 19.70 -24.76 31.68
N GLY A 241 19.17 -24.70 30.45
CA GLY A 241 18.11 -23.76 30.05
C GLY A 241 16.70 -24.36 30.01
N TRP A 242 16.49 -25.59 30.50
CA TRP A 242 15.20 -26.29 30.42
C TRP A 242 14.07 -25.56 31.16
N GLU A 243 14.31 -25.23 32.44
CA GLU A 243 13.31 -24.55 33.28
C GLU A 243 12.96 -23.17 32.71
N GLN A 244 13.94 -22.47 32.15
CA GLN A 244 13.75 -21.16 31.51
C GLN A 244 12.92 -21.27 30.22
N ALA A 245 13.10 -22.34 29.43
CA ALA A 245 12.28 -22.60 28.25
C ALA A 245 10.84 -22.96 28.62
N LEU A 246 10.62 -23.75 29.69
CA LEU A 246 9.28 -24.04 30.19
C LEU A 246 8.56 -22.79 30.70
N LEU A 247 9.26 -21.95 31.48
CA LEU A 247 8.73 -20.65 31.91
C LEU A 247 8.38 -19.77 30.70
N SER A 248 9.25 -19.70 29.70
CA SER A 248 9.00 -18.92 28.47
C SER A 248 7.78 -19.45 27.72
N ARG A 249 7.61 -20.79 27.65
CA ARG A 249 6.42 -21.41 27.07
C ARG A 249 5.15 -21.01 27.78
N ASP A 250 5.14 -21.07 29.11
CA ASP A 250 3.97 -20.71 29.91
C ASP A 250 3.61 -19.22 29.76
N LEU A 251 4.61 -18.35 29.56
CA LEU A 251 4.40 -16.93 29.28
C LEU A 251 3.89 -16.66 27.86
N ILE A 252 4.27 -17.43 26.85
CA ILE A 252 3.87 -17.20 25.44
C ILE A 252 2.55 -17.90 25.08
N ARG A 253 2.18 -18.95 25.84
CA ARG A 253 1.01 -19.75 25.55
C ARG A 253 -0.26 -18.91 25.67
N LEU A 254 -1.05 -18.90 24.60
CA LEU A 254 -2.36 -18.26 24.57
C LEU A 254 -3.46 -19.17 25.12
N LEU A 255 -4.48 -18.57 25.71
CA LEU A 255 -5.61 -19.29 26.29
C LEU A 255 -6.64 -19.69 25.22
N CYS A 256 -6.66 -20.97 24.83
CA CYS A 256 -7.67 -21.53 23.90
C CYS A 256 -8.69 -22.46 24.56
N GLU A 257 -8.56 -22.72 25.86
CA GLU A 257 -9.38 -23.72 26.58
C GLU A 257 -10.70 -23.14 27.11
N THR A 258 -10.84 -21.81 27.12
CA THR A 258 -12.04 -21.11 27.55
C THR A 258 -13.10 -21.12 26.46
N LYS A 259 -14.34 -21.49 26.83
CA LYS A 259 -15.49 -21.50 25.92
C LYS A 259 -16.16 -20.14 25.94
N GLU A 260 -16.18 -19.50 24.79
CA GLU A 260 -16.70 -18.14 24.64
C GLU A 260 -18.12 -18.11 24.08
N ASP A 261 -18.87 -17.07 24.43
CA ASP A 261 -20.17 -16.81 23.83
C ASP A 261 -19.99 -16.01 22.53
N LEU A 262 -20.10 -16.68 21.38
CA LEU A 262 -19.92 -16.05 20.08
C LEU A 262 -21.04 -15.04 19.73
N THR A 263 -22.19 -15.10 20.39
CA THR A 263 -23.30 -14.16 20.15
C THR A 263 -22.97 -12.74 20.60
N GLU A 264 -21.98 -12.57 21.48
CA GLU A 264 -21.51 -11.24 21.90
C GLU A 264 -20.96 -10.40 20.74
N TYR A 265 -20.54 -11.05 19.64
CA TYR A 265 -19.93 -10.47 18.44
C TYR A 265 -20.92 -10.23 17.29
N GLU A 266 -22.22 -10.38 17.54
CA GLU A 266 -23.22 -9.96 16.56
C GLU A 266 -23.25 -8.42 16.44
N PRO A 267 -23.40 -7.89 15.21
CA PRO A 267 -23.56 -6.46 15.00
C PRO A 267 -24.72 -5.91 15.83
N ARG A 268 -24.50 -4.76 16.49
CA ARG A 268 -25.53 -4.08 17.27
C ARG A 268 -26.01 -2.85 16.51
N GLU A 269 -27.21 -2.39 16.84
CA GLU A 269 -27.68 -1.09 16.38
C GLU A 269 -26.83 0.01 17.03
N GLY A 270 -26.15 0.80 16.20
CA GLY A 270 -25.30 1.90 16.64
C GLY A 270 -26.05 3.23 16.74
N ASP A 271 -25.53 4.13 17.56
CA ASP A 271 -25.96 5.53 17.64
C ASP A 271 -25.22 6.36 16.58
N MET A 272 -25.79 6.40 15.38
CA MET A 272 -25.19 7.05 14.23
C MET A 272 -25.11 8.57 14.37
N GLU A 273 -26.01 9.19 15.15
CA GLU A 273 -25.96 10.62 15.47
C GLU A 273 -24.73 10.91 16.35
N ARG A 274 -24.56 10.12 17.42
CA ARG A 274 -23.38 10.23 18.29
C ARG A 274 -22.08 9.94 17.54
N PHE A 275 -22.07 8.92 16.67
CA PHE A 275 -20.89 8.60 15.86
C PHE A 275 -20.49 9.77 14.96
N ARG A 276 -21.45 10.36 14.23
CA ARG A 276 -21.15 11.53 13.38
C ARG A 276 -20.68 12.73 14.19
N ALA A 277 -21.34 13.04 15.31
CA ALA A 277 -20.94 14.14 16.18
C ALA A 277 -19.49 13.98 16.69
N LEU A 278 -19.11 12.77 17.07
CA LEU A 278 -17.73 12.46 17.46
C LEU A 278 -16.77 12.63 16.29
N CYS A 279 -17.09 12.07 15.11
CA CYS A 279 -16.27 12.25 13.92
C CYS A 279 -16.11 13.73 13.52
N GLU A 280 -17.16 14.53 13.62
CA GLU A 280 -17.12 15.98 13.34
C GLU A 280 -16.20 16.72 14.31
N SER A 281 -16.36 16.48 15.62
CA SER A 281 -15.48 17.10 16.63
C SER A 281 -14.01 16.75 16.43
N LEU A 282 -13.74 15.58 15.87
CA LEU A 282 -12.39 15.05 15.60
C LEU A 282 -11.89 15.36 14.18
N GLY A 283 -12.66 16.08 13.35
CA GLY A 283 -12.29 16.39 11.96
C GLY A 283 -12.24 15.17 11.02
N MET A 284 -12.92 14.08 11.35
CA MET A 284 -12.90 12.79 10.62
C MET A 284 -14.12 12.63 9.69
N HIS A 285 -14.45 13.65 8.90
CA HIS A 285 -15.65 13.68 8.05
C HIS A 285 -15.72 12.53 7.03
N ARG A 286 -14.59 12.15 6.40
CA ARG A 286 -14.54 11.02 5.45
C ARG A 286 -14.86 9.67 6.11
N ILE A 287 -14.48 9.49 7.38
CA ILE A 287 -14.82 8.28 8.14
C ILE A 287 -16.31 8.28 8.48
N ALA A 288 -16.88 9.43 8.83
CA ALA A 288 -18.31 9.58 9.06
C ALA A 288 -19.14 9.19 7.83
N GLU A 289 -18.79 9.70 6.65
CA GLU A 289 -19.48 9.37 5.39
C GLU A 289 -19.36 7.88 5.05
N LYS A 290 -18.19 7.29 5.26
CA LYS A 290 -17.93 5.89 4.91
C LYS A 290 -18.73 4.89 5.75
N PHE A 291 -18.90 5.16 7.05
CA PHE A 291 -19.56 4.25 7.98
C PHE A 291 -21.01 4.64 8.32
N ALA A 292 -21.39 5.89 8.10
CA ALA A 292 -22.74 6.39 8.30
C ALA A 292 -23.17 7.28 7.10
N PRO A 293 -23.45 6.69 5.93
CA PRO A 293 -24.04 7.43 4.82
C PRO A 293 -25.52 7.77 5.10
N GLY A 294 -25.92 9.06 5.01
CA GLY A 294 -27.33 9.43 4.78
C GLY A 294 -28.21 9.96 5.93
N VAL A 295 -27.69 10.58 7.01
CA VAL A 295 -28.50 11.36 7.97
C VAL A 295 -27.71 12.57 8.49
N THR A 296 -27.77 13.71 7.81
CA THR A 296 -27.59 15.08 8.35
C THR A 296 -27.90 16.05 7.20
N ASP A 297 -29.05 16.72 7.19
CA ASP A 297 -29.20 18.12 7.64
C ASP A 297 -27.94 18.69 8.31
N PHE A 298 -27.01 19.19 7.50
CA PHE A 298 -25.99 20.14 7.94
C PHE A 298 -26.46 21.56 7.65
N ALA A 299 -27.06 22.19 8.67
CA ALA A 299 -27.21 23.64 8.72
C ALA A 299 -25.85 24.26 9.04
N GLY A 300 -25.14 24.75 8.02
CA GLY A 300 -23.85 25.41 8.26
C GLY A 300 -23.07 25.94 7.06
N ALA A 301 -23.43 25.61 5.82
CA ALA A 301 -23.14 26.38 4.60
C ALA A 301 -23.91 25.70 3.46
N SER A 302 -25.15 26.11 3.28
CA SER A 302 -25.99 25.67 2.17
C SER A 302 -25.33 26.02 0.84
N LEU A 303 -24.77 25.02 0.15
CA LEU A 303 -24.96 24.91 -1.28
C LEU A 303 -25.91 23.75 -1.47
N SER A 304 -27.17 24.11 -1.69
CA SER A 304 -28.18 23.24 -2.28
C SER A 304 -27.52 22.35 -3.34
N GLU A 305 -27.63 21.03 -3.18
CA GLU A 305 -27.50 20.14 -4.31
C GLU A 305 -28.61 20.49 -5.31
N GLU A 306 -28.31 21.38 -6.25
CA GLU A 306 -28.86 21.23 -7.59
C GLU A 306 -28.29 19.91 -8.11
N THR A 307 -29.07 18.85 -7.94
CA THR A 307 -28.75 17.50 -8.40
C THR A 307 -28.58 17.45 -9.93
N THR A 308 -29.00 18.52 -10.62
CA THR A 308 -28.88 18.72 -12.07
C THR A 308 -27.87 19.81 -12.38
N LEU A 309 -26.86 19.49 -13.22
CA LEU A 309 -26.01 20.51 -13.84
C LEU A 309 -26.90 21.55 -14.56
N PRO A 310 -26.61 22.86 -14.45
CA PRO A 310 -27.33 23.90 -15.18
C PRO A 310 -27.47 23.57 -16.67
N GLU A 311 -28.58 24.01 -17.27
CA GLU A 311 -28.74 23.90 -18.71
C GLU A 311 -27.67 24.75 -19.42
N SER A 312 -27.01 24.15 -20.42
CA SER A 312 -25.99 24.84 -21.19
C SER A 312 -26.62 25.90 -22.10
N ARG A 313 -26.10 27.13 -22.04
CA ARG A 313 -26.54 28.26 -22.86
C ARG A 313 -25.38 28.90 -23.59
N SER A 314 -25.50 29.01 -24.92
CA SER A 314 -24.50 29.74 -25.71
C SER A 314 -24.46 31.20 -25.26
N THR A 315 -23.28 31.69 -24.92
CA THR A 315 -23.02 33.02 -24.36
C THR A 315 -21.98 33.74 -25.21
N LYS A 316 -22.14 35.05 -25.41
CA LYS A 316 -21.17 35.85 -26.19
C LYS A 316 -19.82 35.90 -25.47
N ARG A 317 -18.72 35.88 -26.23
CA ARG A 317 -17.32 35.97 -25.72
C ARG A 317 -17.15 37.09 -24.69
N GLU A 318 -17.56 38.31 -25.01
CA GLU A 318 -17.42 39.49 -24.15
C GLU A 318 -18.11 39.34 -22.78
N ASP A 319 -19.21 38.60 -22.72
CA ASP A 319 -19.90 38.33 -21.47
C ASP A 319 -19.20 37.19 -20.75
N LEU A 320 -18.90 36.09 -21.45
CA LEU A 320 -18.27 34.90 -20.88
C LEU A 320 -16.91 35.22 -20.22
N LEU A 321 -16.10 36.09 -20.82
CA LEU A 321 -14.77 36.44 -20.29
C LEU A 321 -14.79 37.36 -19.07
N LYS A 322 -15.96 37.90 -18.69
CA LYS A 322 -16.15 38.68 -17.45
C LYS A 322 -16.46 37.80 -16.24
N ARG A 323 -16.62 36.49 -16.41
CA ARG A 323 -16.93 35.58 -15.29
C ARG A 323 -15.67 35.38 -14.45
N ASP A 324 -15.87 35.13 -13.17
CA ASP A 324 -14.75 35.01 -12.23
C ASP A 324 -13.92 33.74 -12.48
N ARG A 325 -14.60 32.61 -12.74
CA ARG A 325 -13.97 31.31 -13.00
C ARG A 325 -14.51 30.72 -14.28
N LEU A 326 -13.63 30.15 -15.11
CA LEU A 326 -14.00 29.46 -16.34
C LEU A 326 -13.32 28.11 -16.44
N ALA A 327 -14.04 27.12 -16.96
CA ALA A 327 -13.43 25.88 -17.44
C ALA A 327 -12.92 26.09 -18.86
N PHE A 328 -11.68 25.68 -19.10
CA PHE A 328 -11.04 25.59 -20.41
C PHE A 328 -10.90 24.12 -20.80
N LEU A 329 -11.73 23.71 -21.78
CA LEU A 329 -11.83 22.34 -22.24
C LEU A 329 -11.33 22.23 -23.69
N PRO A 330 -10.03 21.98 -23.91
CA PRO A 330 -9.47 21.90 -25.26
C PRO A 330 -9.63 20.51 -25.87
N ARG A 331 -9.79 20.48 -27.19
CA ARG A 331 -9.57 19.29 -28.00
C ARG A 331 -8.16 19.35 -28.58
N ILE A 332 -7.28 18.51 -28.05
CA ILE A 332 -5.85 18.50 -28.39
C ILE A 332 -5.56 17.39 -29.39
N GLU A 333 -4.75 17.69 -30.41
CA GLU A 333 -4.19 16.73 -31.35
C GLU A 333 -2.67 16.80 -31.37
N GLY A 334 -2.02 15.69 -31.75
CA GLY A 334 -0.57 15.60 -31.91
C GLY A 334 0.10 14.66 -30.92
N LYS A 335 1.42 14.80 -30.77
CA LYS A 335 2.23 13.97 -29.88
C LYS A 335 2.97 14.84 -28.86
N TYR A 336 2.72 14.57 -27.58
CA TYR A 336 3.45 15.15 -26.46
C TYR A 336 4.96 14.81 -26.53
N PRO A 337 5.89 15.73 -26.19
CA PRO A 337 5.69 17.15 -25.80
C PRO A 337 5.72 18.17 -26.97
N LEU A 338 6.08 17.76 -28.19
CA LEU A 338 6.51 18.70 -29.24
C LEU A 338 5.43 19.14 -30.24
N SER A 339 4.48 18.27 -30.56
CA SER A 339 3.56 18.50 -31.69
C SER A 339 2.10 18.63 -31.26
N LEU A 340 1.86 18.89 -29.97
CA LEU A 340 0.52 19.16 -29.48
C LEU A 340 0.00 20.50 -29.99
N ARG A 341 -1.26 20.50 -30.43
CA ARG A 341 -2.00 21.69 -30.81
C ARG A 341 -3.45 21.58 -30.37
N ILE A 342 -4.04 22.71 -30.04
CA ILE A 342 -5.49 22.81 -29.77
C ILE A 342 -6.19 22.98 -31.13
N GLU A 343 -7.12 22.09 -31.45
CA GLU A 343 -7.95 22.20 -32.67
C GLU A 343 -9.12 23.16 -32.45
N ASP A 344 -9.83 22.96 -31.34
CA ASP A 344 -10.92 23.78 -30.84
C ASP A 344 -10.98 23.66 -29.32
N PHE A 345 -11.70 24.57 -28.67
CA PHE A 345 -11.92 24.49 -27.23
C PHE A 345 -13.27 25.06 -26.84
N VAL A 346 -13.74 24.60 -25.68
CA VAL A 346 -14.92 25.13 -25.01
C VAL A 346 -14.48 25.96 -23.81
N LEU A 347 -15.03 27.16 -23.69
CA LEU A 347 -15.11 27.84 -22.40
C LEU A 347 -16.49 27.62 -21.81
N ALA A 348 -16.54 27.21 -20.55
CA ALA A 348 -17.78 27.08 -19.80
C ALA A 348 -17.70 27.83 -18.47
N ALA A 349 -18.85 28.33 -18.01
CA ALA A 349 -19.03 28.99 -16.73
C ALA A 349 -20.01 28.18 -15.87
N GLU A 350 -19.94 28.40 -14.55
CA GLU A 350 -20.78 27.67 -13.58
C GLU A 350 -22.28 27.93 -13.77
N ASP A 351 -22.65 29.07 -14.35
CA ASP A 351 -24.03 29.49 -14.59
C ASP A 351 -24.66 28.83 -15.85
N GLY A 352 -23.95 27.88 -16.46
CA GLY A 352 -24.33 27.19 -17.70
C GLY A 352 -23.90 27.92 -18.97
N GLY A 353 -23.33 29.12 -18.88
CA GLY A 353 -22.84 29.86 -20.03
C GLY A 353 -21.66 29.17 -20.71
N PHE A 354 -21.68 29.01 -22.03
CA PHE A 354 -20.56 28.45 -22.78
C PHE A 354 -20.33 29.14 -24.13
N ALA A 355 -19.12 29.01 -24.66
CA ALA A 355 -18.79 29.37 -26.04
C ALA A 355 -17.74 28.42 -26.62
N LEU A 356 -17.83 28.19 -27.92
CA LEU A 356 -16.90 27.38 -28.71
C LEU A 356 -15.97 28.32 -29.49
N PHE A 357 -14.69 27.98 -29.54
CA PHE A 357 -13.66 28.78 -30.18
C PHE A 357 -12.75 27.90 -31.05
N ALA A 358 -12.18 28.48 -32.10
CA ALA A 358 -11.12 27.81 -32.84
C ALA A 358 -9.84 27.77 -31.99
N GLY A 359 -9.06 26.70 -32.09
CA GLY A 359 -7.84 26.55 -31.31
C GLY A 359 -6.81 27.66 -31.52
N SER A 360 -6.79 28.28 -32.71
CA SER A 360 -5.96 29.45 -33.01
C SER A 360 -6.28 30.68 -32.15
N GLU A 361 -7.48 30.75 -31.57
CA GLU A 361 -7.91 31.86 -30.70
C GLU A 361 -7.51 31.66 -29.23
N ALA A 362 -6.99 30.48 -28.85
CA ALA A 362 -6.80 30.11 -27.45
C ALA A 362 -5.89 31.07 -26.69
N GLU A 363 -4.75 31.45 -27.27
CA GLU A 363 -3.81 32.39 -26.64
C GLU A 363 -4.45 33.78 -26.44
N GLU A 364 -5.16 34.28 -27.43
CA GLU A 364 -5.82 35.60 -27.38
C GLU A 364 -6.92 35.61 -26.33
N VAL A 365 -7.79 34.60 -26.34
CA VAL A 365 -8.92 34.45 -25.42
C VAL A 365 -8.44 34.30 -23.98
N LEU A 366 -7.40 33.49 -23.74
CA LEU A 366 -6.84 33.32 -22.39
C LEU A 366 -6.15 34.59 -21.89
N LYS A 367 -5.50 35.36 -22.76
CA LYS A 367 -4.93 36.68 -22.39
C LYS A 367 -6.02 37.68 -22.04
N GLU A 368 -7.12 37.74 -22.81
CA GLU A 368 -8.26 38.63 -22.59
C GLU A 368 -9.03 38.30 -21.29
N PHE A 369 -9.05 37.03 -20.88
CA PHE A 369 -9.69 36.62 -19.63
C PHE A 369 -9.13 37.37 -18.41
N SER A 370 -10.02 38.04 -17.69
CA SER A 370 -9.70 38.92 -16.55
C SER A 370 -10.22 38.40 -15.21
N GLY A 371 -10.89 37.24 -15.20
CA GLY A 371 -11.34 36.59 -13.97
C GLY A 371 -10.19 36.00 -13.15
N SER A 372 -10.53 35.48 -11.97
CA SER A 372 -9.55 35.01 -11.00
C SER A 372 -8.91 33.67 -11.37
N MET A 373 -9.59 32.79 -12.12
CA MET A 373 -9.09 31.42 -12.33
C MET A 373 -9.58 30.75 -13.62
N ILE A 374 -8.68 30.01 -14.27
CA ILE A 374 -8.98 29.11 -15.39
C ILE A 374 -8.74 27.68 -14.96
N ILE A 375 -9.71 26.80 -15.14
CA ILE A 375 -9.64 25.39 -14.72
C ILE A 375 -9.62 24.49 -15.94
N THR A 376 -8.75 23.48 -15.96
CA THR A 376 -8.61 22.55 -17.07
C THR A 376 -8.40 21.11 -16.58
N PRO A 377 -8.72 20.08 -17.38
CA PRO A 377 -8.51 18.69 -16.97
C PRO A 377 -7.05 18.30 -16.75
N ASP A 378 -6.15 18.79 -17.61
CA ASP A 378 -4.70 18.54 -17.57
C ASP A 378 -3.94 19.81 -18.02
N PHE A 379 -3.46 20.59 -17.06
CA PHE A 379 -2.77 21.84 -17.32
C PHE A 379 -1.45 21.64 -18.05
N LYS A 380 -0.80 20.48 -17.89
CA LYS A 380 0.48 20.19 -18.54
C LYS A 380 0.31 20.06 -20.06
N GLU A 381 -0.74 19.38 -20.53
CA GLU A 381 -1.05 19.32 -21.97
C GLU A 381 -1.39 20.70 -22.55
N VAL A 382 -2.15 21.51 -21.81
CA VAL A 382 -2.50 22.87 -22.23
C VAL A 382 -1.25 23.77 -22.31
N ALA A 383 -0.39 23.70 -21.31
CA ALA A 383 0.88 24.44 -21.27
C ALA A 383 1.83 24.01 -22.40
N ALA A 384 1.85 22.73 -22.78
CA ALA A 384 2.62 22.24 -23.92
C ALA A 384 2.10 22.79 -25.27
N CYS A 385 0.79 22.95 -25.44
CA CYS A 385 0.20 23.52 -26.65
C CYS A 385 0.48 25.02 -26.83
N LEU A 386 0.35 25.80 -25.75
CA LEU A 386 0.32 27.27 -25.83
C LEU A 386 1.61 27.93 -25.35
N GLY A 387 2.49 27.15 -24.72
CA GLY A 387 3.68 27.64 -24.05
C GLY A 387 3.35 28.26 -22.67
N PRO A 388 4.27 28.16 -21.70
CA PRO A 388 4.00 28.58 -20.33
C PRO A 388 3.84 30.10 -20.17
N GLY A 389 4.37 30.89 -21.10
CA GLY A 389 4.27 32.36 -21.07
C GLY A 389 2.84 32.90 -21.15
N VAL A 390 1.90 32.14 -21.72
CA VAL A 390 0.48 32.53 -21.85
C VAL A 390 -0.21 32.61 -20.48
N PHE A 391 0.26 31.83 -19.51
CA PHE A 391 -0.34 31.69 -18.18
C PHE A 391 0.35 32.56 -17.11
N ALA A 392 1.36 33.33 -17.49
CA ALA A 392 2.09 34.18 -16.56
C ALA A 392 1.15 35.16 -15.84
N GLY A 393 1.12 35.11 -14.51
CA GLY A 393 0.27 35.97 -13.67
C GLY A 393 -1.21 35.57 -13.60
N LYS A 394 -1.59 34.41 -14.15
CA LYS A 394 -2.96 33.84 -14.03
C LYS A 394 -2.93 32.67 -13.05
N ARG A 395 -3.98 32.52 -12.22
CA ARG A 395 -4.15 31.31 -11.41
C ARG A 395 -4.78 30.21 -12.26
N MET A 396 -4.09 29.07 -12.31
CA MET A 396 -4.52 27.89 -13.05
C MET A 396 -5.03 26.83 -12.08
N GLY A 397 -6.19 26.28 -12.40
CA GLY A 397 -6.71 25.08 -11.76
C GLY A 397 -6.43 23.86 -12.63
N ASP A 398 -5.66 22.94 -12.09
CA ASP A 398 -5.42 21.64 -12.74
C ASP A 398 -6.17 20.54 -12.01
N TYR A 399 -7.18 19.96 -12.65
CA TYR A 399 -7.96 18.88 -12.03
C TYR A 399 -7.08 17.67 -11.74
N LYS A 400 -6.19 17.29 -12.67
CA LYS A 400 -5.31 16.14 -12.51
C LYS A 400 -4.43 16.24 -11.27
N SER A 401 -3.74 17.36 -11.08
CA SER A 401 -2.91 17.60 -9.88
C SER A 401 -3.76 17.68 -8.62
N ALA A 402 -4.88 18.40 -8.64
CA ALA A 402 -5.76 18.50 -7.48
C ALA A 402 -6.32 17.13 -7.03
N HIS A 403 -6.72 16.29 -7.99
CA HIS A 403 -7.22 14.95 -7.72
C HIS A 403 -6.09 14.01 -7.28
N TYR A 404 -4.89 14.10 -7.87
CA TYR A 404 -3.71 13.33 -7.47
C TYR A 404 -3.34 13.57 -6.00
N LEU A 405 -3.29 14.83 -5.55
CA LEU A 405 -2.95 15.16 -4.15
C LEU A 405 -3.92 14.52 -3.14
N LEU A 406 -5.18 14.35 -3.52
CA LEU A 406 -6.20 13.72 -2.66
C LEU A 406 -6.20 12.19 -2.77
N HIS A 407 -5.75 11.65 -3.89
CA HIS A 407 -5.85 10.22 -4.25
C HIS A 407 -4.57 9.67 -4.89
N PRO A 408 -3.39 9.75 -4.24
CA PRO A 408 -2.12 9.31 -4.82
C PRO A 408 -2.02 7.79 -5.02
N ASP A 409 -3.01 7.03 -4.53
CA ASP A 409 -3.15 5.59 -4.68
C ASP A 409 -3.80 5.18 -6.03
N LYS A 410 -4.49 6.11 -6.69
CA LYS A 410 -5.08 5.85 -8.02
C LYS A 410 -4.02 5.92 -9.11
N THR A 411 -4.26 5.19 -10.20
CA THR A 411 -3.35 5.16 -11.37
C THR A 411 -3.73 6.18 -12.46
N ALA A 412 -4.86 6.87 -12.30
CA ALA A 412 -5.38 7.84 -13.26
C ALA A 412 -6.16 8.93 -12.53
N HIS A 413 -6.10 10.17 -13.06
CA HIS A 413 -6.57 11.35 -12.33
C HIS A 413 -7.32 12.37 -13.23
N LEU A 414 -7.77 11.98 -14.43
CA LEU A 414 -8.57 12.89 -15.25
C LEU A 414 -10.05 12.81 -14.82
N PRO A 415 -10.87 13.86 -15.08
CA PRO A 415 -12.29 13.85 -14.71
C PRO A 415 -13.05 12.64 -15.25
N LYS A 416 -12.69 12.17 -16.45
CA LYS A 416 -13.28 10.97 -17.09
C LYS A 416 -13.01 9.66 -16.33
N ASP A 417 -11.98 9.63 -15.49
CA ASP A 417 -11.56 8.45 -14.74
C ASP A 417 -12.26 8.38 -13.37
N ASP A 418 -12.69 9.53 -12.83
CA ASP A 418 -13.29 9.65 -11.50
C ASP A 418 -14.80 9.91 -11.51
N VAL A 419 -15.30 10.57 -12.55
CA VAL A 419 -16.70 11.01 -12.65
C VAL A 419 -17.47 10.09 -13.62
N PRO A 420 -18.39 9.24 -13.11
CA PRO A 420 -19.25 8.43 -13.96
C PRO A 420 -20.00 9.32 -14.98
N GLU A 421 -20.15 8.83 -16.21
CA GLU A 421 -20.84 9.53 -17.30
C GLU A 421 -20.18 10.81 -17.83
N TYR A 422 -19.04 11.26 -17.28
CA TYR A 422 -18.35 12.47 -17.76
C TYR A 422 -18.02 12.39 -19.27
N SER A 423 -17.56 11.23 -19.73
CA SER A 423 -17.29 10.98 -21.16
C SER A 423 -18.54 10.93 -22.04
N LEU A 424 -19.73 10.78 -21.46
CA LEU A 424 -21.01 10.75 -22.18
C LEU A 424 -21.62 12.15 -22.34
N LEU A 425 -21.12 13.14 -21.59
CA LEU A 425 -21.56 14.52 -21.67
C LEU A 425 -21.07 15.20 -22.95
N LEU A 426 -21.87 16.13 -23.45
CA LEU A 426 -21.43 17.08 -24.49
C LEU A 426 -20.30 17.98 -23.94
N PRO A 427 -19.37 18.47 -24.77
CA PRO A 427 -18.21 19.26 -24.34
C PRO A 427 -18.55 20.46 -23.45
N GLU A 428 -19.62 21.19 -23.75
CA GLU A 428 -20.08 22.30 -22.92
C GLU A 428 -20.56 21.86 -21.53
N ARG A 429 -21.18 20.68 -21.43
CA ARG A 429 -21.60 20.11 -20.15
C ARG A 429 -20.41 19.52 -19.37
N GLN A 430 -19.40 19.00 -20.08
CA GLN A 430 -18.14 18.59 -19.46
C GLN A 430 -17.43 19.78 -18.81
N GLY A 431 -17.40 20.95 -19.45
CA GLY A 431 -16.84 22.16 -18.85
C GLY A 431 -17.56 22.61 -17.57
N ILE A 432 -18.90 22.59 -17.57
CA ILE A 432 -19.70 22.90 -16.38
C ILE A 432 -19.44 21.86 -15.26
N ALA A 433 -19.40 20.58 -15.62
CA ALA A 433 -19.10 19.50 -14.68
C ALA A 433 -17.69 19.65 -14.09
N LEU A 434 -16.70 19.98 -14.91
CA LEU A 434 -15.31 20.22 -14.47
C LEU A 434 -15.25 21.31 -13.40
N LEU A 435 -15.94 22.43 -13.57
CA LEU A 435 -15.99 23.50 -12.55
C LEU A 435 -16.58 23.00 -11.23
N ARG A 436 -17.68 22.27 -11.31
CA ARG A 436 -18.36 21.70 -10.14
C ARG A 436 -17.46 20.72 -9.39
N GLU A 437 -16.85 19.78 -10.11
CA GLU A 437 -16.00 18.77 -9.50
C GLU A 437 -14.70 19.38 -8.98
N TYR A 438 -14.09 20.33 -9.71
CA TYR A 438 -12.92 21.04 -9.23
C TYR A 438 -13.19 21.82 -7.94
N ARG A 439 -14.37 22.44 -7.80
CA ARG A 439 -14.78 23.07 -6.53
C ARG A 439 -14.86 22.06 -5.38
N LYS A 440 -15.33 20.83 -5.62
CA LYS A 440 -15.32 19.78 -4.59
C LYS A 440 -13.90 19.38 -4.20
N LEU A 441 -13.00 19.28 -5.18
CA LEU A 441 -11.58 19.01 -4.93
C LEU A 441 -10.93 20.15 -4.13
N GLU A 442 -11.15 21.41 -4.50
CA GLU A 442 -10.63 22.58 -3.75
C GLU A 442 -11.11 22.59 -2.30
N ASN A 443 -12.40 22.33 -2.07
CA ASN A 443 -12.94 22.23 -0.71
C ASN A 443 -12.26 21.10 0.07
N SER A 444 -12.04 19.96 -0.58
CA SER A 444 -11.36 18.80 0.02
C SER A 444 -9.87 19.05 0.28
N LEU A 445 -9.19 19.77 -0.60
CA LEU A 445 -7.79 20.19 -0.44
C LEU A 445 -7.64 21.18 0.71
N THR A 446 -8.57 22.14 0.82
CA THR A 446 -8.57 23.14 1.91
C THR A 446 -8.86 22.50 3.26
N ALA A 447 -9.64 21.42 3.29
CA ALA A 447 -9.90 20.64 4.49
C ALA A 447 -8.70 19.82 4.97
N CYS A 448 -7.67 19.61 4.12
CA CYS A 448 -6.45 18.89 4.46
C CYS A 448 -5.29 19.88 4.66
N GLU A 449 -4.68 19.89 5.83
CA GLU A 449 -3.59 20.83 6.15
C GLU A 449 -2.44 20.70 5.15
N GLY A 450 -2.04 21.84 4.55
CA GLY A 450 -0.90 21.94 3.64
C GLY A 450 -1.15 21.55 2.17
N LEU A 451 -2.23 20.81 1.83
CA LEU A 451 -2.43 20.35 0.44
C LEU A 451 -2.80 21.48 -0.53
N ALA A 452 -3.61 22.44 -0.09
CA ALA A 452 -3.92 23.62 -0.92
C ALA A 452 -2.66 24.44 -1.23
N SER A 453 -1.80 24.67 -0.22
CA SER A 453 -0.51 25.35 -0.40
C SER A 453 0.45 24.55 -1.29
N LEU A 454 0.50 23.23 -1.15
CA LEU A 454 1.33 22.37 -1.99
C LEU A 454 0.92 22.47 -3.47
N LEU A 455 -0.39 22.41 -3.75
CA LEU A 455 -0.92 22.57 -5.11
C LEU A 455 -0.52 23.95 -5.69
N GLU A 456 -0.76 25.02 -4.95
CA GLU A 456 -0.59 26.39 -5.43
C GLU A 456 0.87 26.84 -5.54
N GLU A 457 1.72 26.44 -4.59
CA GLU A 457 3.10 26.92 -4.49
C GLU A 457 4.11 25.98 -5.13
N VAL A 458 3.76 24.70 -5.32
CA VAL A 458 4.68 23.68 -5.83
C VAL A 458 4.18 23.06 -7.14
N ASP A 459 3.04 22.36 -7.13
CA ASP A 459 2.62 21.56 -8.29
C ASP A 459 2.27 22.40 -9.50
N ILE A 460 1.42 23.42 -9.33
CA ILE A 460 1.01 24.30 -10.43
C ILE A 460 2.20 25.09 -11.01
N PRO A 461 3.09 25.71 -10.20
CA PRO A 461 4.29 26.36 -10.72
C PRO A 461 5.32 25.41 -11.36
N LEU A 462 5.37 24.14 -10.95
CA LEU A 462 6.29 23.14 -11.49
C LEU A 462 5.93 22.74 -12.93
N ILE A 463 4.63 22.64 -13.26
CA ILE A 463 4.16 22.20 -14.58
C ILE A 463 4.80 23.00 -15.74
N PRO A 464 4.78 24.35 -15.76
CA PRO A 464 5.50 25.16 -16.75
C PRO A 464 6.99 24.85 -16.89
N VAL A 465 7.66 24.54 -15.78
CA VAL A 465 9.09 24.20 -15.77
C VAL A 465 9.32 22.87 -16.45
N LEU A 466 8.50 21.86 -16.14
CA LEU A 466 8.56 20.54 -16.76
C LEU A 466 8.34 20.65 -18.27
N VAL A 467 7.28 21.33 -18.71
CA VAL A 467 7.00 21.54 -20.14
C VAL A 467 8.19 22.19 -20.86
N ASN A 468 8.78 23.23 -20.29
CA ASN A 468 9.96 23.89 -20.86
C ASN A 468 11.15 22.93 -20.96
N MET A 469 11.43 22.15 -19.92
CA MET A 469 12.54 21.18 -19.93
C MET A 469 12.35 20.12 -21.01
N GLU A 470 11.13 19.62 -21.16
CA GLU A 470 10.78 18.56 -22.12
C GLU A 470 10.82 19.08 -23.56
N GLN A 471 10.31 20.29 -23.82
CA GLN A 471 10.35 20.91 -25.15
C GLN A 471 11.75 21.37 -25.54
N TYR A 472 12.56 21.83 -24.58
CA TYR A 472 13.95 22.20 -24.83
C TYR A 472 14.82 20.98 -25.14
N GLY A 473 14.61 19.88 -24.40
CA GLY A 473 15.34 18.62 -24.59
C GLY A 473 16.81 18.67 -24.17
N ILE A 474 17.51 17.56 -24.36
CA ILE A 474 18.93 17.39 -24.03
C ILE A 474 19.70 16.98 -25.28
N GLY A 475 20.78 17.68 -25.58
CA GLY A 475 21.66 17.35 -26.70
C GLY A 475 22.33 15.98 -26.54
N CYS A 476 22.30 15.19 -27.61
CA CYS A 476 23.01 13.92 -27.71
C CYS A 476 24.11 14.04 -28.76
N ASP A 477 25.34 13.62 -28.42
CA ASP A 477 26.42 13.50 -29.38
C ASP A 477 26.35 12.14 -30.09
N PRO A 478 25.91 12.07 -31.36
CA PRO A 478 25.72 10.79 -32.03
C PRO A 478 27.04 10.03 -32.26
N GLU A 479 28.16 10.73 -32.40
CA GLU A 479 29.46 10.10 -32.65
C GLU A 479 29.94 9.33 -31.40
N SER A 480 29.89 9.97 -30.23
CA SER A 480 30.27 9.34 -28.96
C SER A 480 29.35 8.15 -28.62
N TYR A 481 28.04 8.29 -28.83
CA TYR A 481 27.10 7.19 -28.57
C TYR A 481 27.25 6.05 -29.59
N GLY A 482 27.56 6.34 -30.85
CA GLY A 482 27.88 5.33 -31.86
C GLY A 482 29.14 4.54 -31.51
N ALA A 483 30.21 5.22 -31.07
CA ALA A 483 31.42 4.57 -30.58
C ALA A 483 31.17 3.67 -29.37
N LEU A 484 30.29 4.10 -28.45
CA LEU A 484 29.88 3.30 -27.30
C LEU A 484 29.04 2.08 -27.72
N GLU A 485 28.11 2.24 -28.67
CA GLU A 485 27.33 1.14 -29.25
C GLU A 485 28.25 0.08 -29.87
N ASP A 486 29.25 0.50 -30.65
CA ASP A 486 30.23 -0.39 -31.26
C ASP A 486 31.08 -1.11 -30.20
N ASP A 487 31.54 -0.41 -29.15
CA ASP A 487 32.36 -0.98 -28.08
C ASP A 487 31.60 -2.04 -27.27
N LEU A 488 30.36 -1.72 -26.87
CA LEU A 488 29.46 -2.64 -26.19
C LEU A 488 29.13 -3.85 -27.07
N GLY A 489 28.82 -3.62 -28.34
CA GLY A 489 28.52 -4.68 -29.32
C GLY A 489 29.70 -5.64 -29.51
N ARG A 490 30.91 -5.10 -29.61
CA ARG A 490 32.15 -5.88 -29.70
C ARG A 490 32.35 -6.74 -28.45
N ARG A 491 32.25 -6.17 -27.25
CA ARG A 491 32.43 -6.92 -25.99
C ARG A 491 31.35 -8.00 -25.80
N LEU A 492 30.11 -7.72 -26.18
CA LEU A 492 29.03 -8.73 -26.17
C LEU A 492 29.34 -9.90 -27.10
N GLY A 493 29.90 -9.62 -28.29
CA GLY A 493 30.35 -10.65 -29.23
C GLY A 493 31.51 -11.48 -28.68
N GLU A 494 32.50 -10.85 -28.07
CA GLU A 494 33.62 -11.54 -27.40
C GLU A 494 33.12 -12.48 -26.29
N ILE A 495 32.18 -12.02 -25.45
CA ILE A 495 31.60 -12.85 -24.38
C ILE A 495 30.81 -14.04 -24.96
N ASP A 496 30.07 -13.85 -26.05
CA ASP A 496 29.37 -14.95 -26.75
C ASP A 496 30.34 -16.03 -27.22
N GLU A 497 31.48 -15.63 -27.80
CA GLU A 497 32.53 -16.55 -28.23
C GLU A 497 33.22 -17.25 -27.05
N GLU A 498 33.51 -16.53 -25.97
CA GLU A 498 34.10 -17.09 -24.75
C GLU A 498 33.18 -18.14 -24.11
N ILE A 499 31.88 -17.85 -23.98
CA ILE A 499 30.89 -18.79 -23.45
C ILE A 499 30.76 -20.01 -24.37
N ALA A 500 30.70 -19.80 -25.69
CA ALA A 500 30.61 -20.89 -26.65
C ALA A 500 31.83 -21.82 -26.61
N SER A 501 33.03 -21.26 -26.47
CA SER A 501 34.28 -22.02 -26.34
C SER A 501 34.30 -22.86 -25.05
N LYS A 502 33.85 -22.27 -23.92
CA LYS A 502 33.84 -22.93 -22.61
C LYS A 502 32.75 -23.99 -22.48
N ALA A 503 31.57 -23.74 -23.04
CA ALA A 503 30.41 -24.62 -22.91
C ALA A 503 30.26 -25.63 -24.06
N GLY A 504 30.98 -25.44 -25.15
CA GLY A 504 30.99 -26.34 -26.32
C GLY A 504 29.71 -26.28 -27.16
N ASP A 505 28.88 -25.26 -26.98
CA ASP A 505 27.64 -25.02 -27.74
C ASP A 505 27.37 -23.51 -27.83
N ARG A 506 26.74 -23.06 -28.92
CA ARG A 506 26.24 -21.69 -29.06
C ARG A 506 24.75 -21.64 -28.73
N ILE A 507 24.35 -20.70 -27.88
CA ILE A 507 22.96 -20.46 -27.50
C ILE A 507 22.63 -18.97 -27.60
N ASN A 508 21.34 -18.63 -27.58
CA ASN A 508 20.89 -17.25 -27.39
C ASN A 508 20.99 -16.87 -25.91
N LEU A 509 21.99 -16.05 -25.58
CA LEU A 509 22.26 -15.57 -24.21
C LEU A 509 21.17 -14.64 -23.65
N ASN A 510 20.31 -14.08 -24.50
CA ASN A 510 19.13 -13.32 -24.07
C ASN A 510 17.92 -14.20 -23.74
N SER A 511 17.98 -15.53 -23.97
CA SER A 511 16.90 -16.46 -23.69
C SER A 511 17.10 -17.15 -22.32
N PRO A 512 16.30 -16.82 -21.29
CA PRO A 512 16.43 -17.45 -19.97
C PRO A 512 16.31 -18.98 -20.02
N LYS A 513 15.50 -19.51 -20.95
CA LYS A 513 15.31 -20.95 -21.15
C LYS A 513 16.58 -21.63 -21.67
N GLN A 514 17.23 -21.04 -22.68
CA GLN A 514 18.45 -21.61 -23.25
C GLN A 514 19.63 -21.46 -22.30
N VAL A 515 19.73 -20.31 -21.60
CA VAL A 515 20.74 -20.10 -20.55
C VAL A 515 20.54 -21.09 -19.40
N GLY A 516 19.30 -21.34 -18.98
CA GLY A 516 19.00 -22.33 -17.94
C GLY A 516 19.42 -23.74 -18.36
N TRP A 517 19.10 -24.15 -19.59
CA TRP A 517 19.57 -25.42 -20.14
C TRP A 517 21.10 -25.51 -20.16
N LEU A 518 21.80 -24.47 -20.63
CA LEU A 518 23.26 -24.44 -20.70
C LEU A 518 23.89 -24.61 -19.32
N LEU A 519 23.41 -23.86 -18.32
CA LEU A 519 23.98 -23.88 -16.99
C LEU A 519 23.71 -25.21 -16.27
N PHE A 520 22.45 -25.65 -16.24
CA PHE A 520 22.04 -26.73 -15.34
C PHE A 520 22.02 -28.11 -16.00
N GLU A 521 21.78 -28.20 -17.30
CA GLU A 521 21.75 -29.49 -18.01
C GLU A 521 23.06 -29.78 -18.74
N LYS A 522 23.59 -28.81 -19.51
CA LYS A 522 24.83 -29.00 -20.29
C LYS A 522 26.08 -28.96 -19.41
N LEU A 523 26.22 -27.92 -18.58
CA LEU A 523 27.38 -27.74 -17.70
C LEU A 523 27.22 -28.45 -16.34
N GLY A 524 26.01 -28.92 -16.01
CA GLY A 524 25.74 -29.66 -14.78
C GLY A 524 25.92 -28.83 -13.49
N LEU A 525 25.76 -27.51 -13.57
CA LEU A 525 25.86 -26.62 -12.41
C LEU A 525 24.72 -26.92 -11.42
N PRO A 526 24.94 -26.72 -10.10
CA PRO A 526 23.92 -26.99 -9.09
C PRO A 526 22.71 -26.07 -9.29
N ALA A 527 21.56 -26.67 -9.60
CA ALA A 527 20.32 -25.94 -9.79
C ALA A 527 19.71 -25.48 -8.45
N GLY A 528 19.36 -24.19 -8.38
CA GLY A 528 18.56 -23.62 -7.30
C GLY A 528 17.06 -23.86 -7.48
N LYS A 529 16.21 -22.97 -6.96
CA LYS A 529 14.75 -23.05 -7.09
C LYS A 529 14.32 -23.09 -8.57
N THR A 530 13.47 -24.03 -8.93
CA THR A 530 12.75 -24.04 -10.21
C THR A 530 11.54 -23.11 -10.13
N THR A 531 11.26 -22.39 -11.21
CA THR A 531 10.01 -21.63 -11.38
C THR A 531 8.99 -22.49 -12.13
N LYS A 532 7.74 -22.01 -12.26
CA LYS A 532 6.72 -22.65 -13.10
C LYS A 532 7.14 -22.79 -14.58
N THR A 533 8.17 -22.08 -15.03
CA THR A 533 8.61 -22.00 -16.42
C THR A 533 9.98 -22.63 -16.69
N GLY A 534 10.67 -23.17 -15.68
CA GLY A 534 11.98 -23.83 -15.82
C GLY A 534 12.98 -23.41 -14.73
N TYR A 535 14.27 -23.49 -15.03
CA TYR A 535 15.31 -22.97 -14.14
C TYR A 535 15.32 -21.44 -14.13
N SER A 536 15.36 -20.82 -12.93
CA SER A 536 15.65 -19.38 -12.85
C SER A 536 17.11 -19.13 -13.23
N THR A 537 17.33 -18.04 -13.95
CA THR A 537 18.67 -17.56 -14.28
C THR A 537 18.85 -16.12 -13.81
N ASP A 538 18.07 -15.66 -12.84
CA ASP A 538 18.12 -14.26 -12.37
C ASP A 538 19.48 -13.91 -11.76
N VAL A 539 19.76 -12.61 -11.59
CA VAL A 539 21.05 -12.10 -11.09
C VAL A 539 21.46 -12.81 -9.80
N SER A 540 20.56 -12.94 -8.83
CA SER A 540 20.83 -13.65 -7.56
C SER A 540 21.22 -15.12 -7.72
N VAL A 541 20.72 -15.80 -8.77
CA VAL A 541 21.07 -17.19 -9.06
C VAL A 541 22.47 -17.26 -9.66
N LEU A 542 22.78 -16.37 -10.61
CA LEU A 542 24.10 -16.31 -11.23
C LEU A 542 25.18 -15.92 -10.21
N GLU A 543 24.92 -14.95 -9.34
CA GLU A 543 25.81 -14.57 -8.23
C GLU A 543 26.03 -15.75 -7.27
N GLY A 544 24.98 -16.50 -6.96
CA GLY A 544 25.06 -17.71 -6.14
C GLY A 544 25.93 -18.80 -6.77
N LEU A 545 25.88 -18.97 -8.09
CA LEU A 545 26.74 -19.90 -8.83
C LEU A 545 28.20 -19.42 -8.87
N THR A 546 28.42 -18.12 -9.10
CA THR A 546 29.75 -17.51 -9.05
C THR A 546 30.42 -17.69 -7.68
N ALA A 547 29.65 -17.60 -6.59
CA ALA A 547 30.17 -17.77 -5.23
C ALA A 547 30.70 -19.19 -4.92
N LEU A 548 30.40 -20.19 -5.76
CA LEU A 548 30.93 -21.55 -5.63
C LEU A 548 32.38 -21.68 -6.09
N GLY A 549 32.91 -20.69 -6.82
CA GLY A 549 34.27 -20.66 -7.33
C GLY A 549 34.56 -21.67 -8.45
N LYS A 550 35.81 -21.74 -8.88
CA LYS A 550 36.22 -22.58 -10.02
C LYS A 550 35.91 -24.07 -9.83
N PRO A 551 35.47 -24.78 -10.88
CA PRO A 551 35.30 -24.30 -12.27
C PRO A 551 33.90 -23.71 -12.56
N PHE A 552 33.09 -23.44 -11.54
CA PHE A 552 31.65 -23.15 -11.68
C PHE A 552 31.35 -21.66 -11.89
N ASP A 553 32.31 -20.78 -11.69
CA ASP A 553 32.16 -19.32 -11.72
C ASP A 553 32.35 -18.70 -13.12
N GLU A 554 33.09 -19.35 -14.02
CA GLU A 554 33.52 -18.75 -15.29
C GLU A 554 32.34 -18.37 -16.21
N VAL A 555 31.42 -19.30 -16.50
CA VAL A 555 30.27 -19.02 -17.37
C VAL A 555 29.23 -18.11 -16.71
N PRO A 556 28.87 -18.28 -15.41
CA PRO A 556 27.99 -17.35 -14.72
C PRO A 556 28.51 -15.90 -14.65
N LEU A 557 29.82 -15.69 -14.44
CA LEU A 557 30.44 -14.36 -14.46
C LEU A 557 30.28 -13.67 -15.82
N LEU A 558 30.60 -14.40 -16.89
CA LEU A 558 30.43 -13.91 -18.26
C LEU A 558 28.96 -13.59 -18.58
N LEU A 559 28.01 -14.39 -18.07
CA LEU A 559 26.58 -14.12 -18.24
C LEU A 559 26.09 -12.89 -17.48
N LEU A 560 26.62 -12.63 -16.29
CA LEU A 560 26.32 -11.41 -15.53
C LEU A 560 26.80 -10.18 -16.29
N GLU A 561 28.05 -10.19 -16.75
CA GLU A 561 28.63 -9.13 -17.58
C GLU A 561 27.82 -8.93 -18.87
N TYR A 562 27.54 -10.02 -19.60
CA TYR A 562 26.73 -9.97 -20.82
C TYR A 562 25.38 -9.29 -20.60
N ARG A 563 24.68 -9.61 -19.52
CA ARG A 563 23.36 -9.03 -19.24
C ARG A 563 23.43 -7.56 -18.85
N GLU A 564 24.46 -7.17 -18.11
CA GLU A 564 24.69 -5.77 -17.77
C GLU A 564 24.96 -4.95 -19.04
N LEU A 565 25.89 -5.40 -19.89
CA LEU A 565 26.23 -4.73 -21.14
C LEU A 565 25.05 -4.74 -22.14
N SER A 566 24.33 -5.85 -22.26
CA SER A 566 23.15 -5.98 -23.13
C SER A 566 22.03 -5.04 -22.68
N LYS A 567 21.83 -4.88 -21.36
CA LYS A 567 20.87 -3.92 -20.80
C LYS A 567 21.31 -2.48 -21.02
N MET A 568 22.60 -2.17 -20.87
CA MET A 568 23.13 -0.84 -21.21
C MET A 568 22.92 -0.50 -22.68
N LEU A 569 23.23 -1.44 -23.57
CA LEU A 569 23.09 -1.26 -25.02
C LEU A 569 21.63 -1.07 -25.44
N SER A 570 20.78 -2.06 -25.15
CA SER A 570 19.39 -2.10 -25.62
C SER A 570 18.43 -1.26 -24.79
N GLY A 571 18.73 -1.05 -23.51
CA GLY A 571 17.88 -0.32 -22.58
C GLY A 571 18.20 1.17 -22.47
N PHE A 572 19.41 1.59 -22.83
CA PHE A 572 19.83 2.99 -22.67
C PHE A 572 20.43 3.56 -23.96
N VAL A 573 21.54 3.02 -24.46
CA VAL A 573 22.27 3.59 -25.61
C VAL A 573 21.38 3.67 -26.85
N GLN A 574 20.83 2.55 -27.32
CA GLN A 574 20.01 2.51 -28.52
C GLN A 574 18.71 3.33 -28.41
N PRO A 575 17.95 3.27 -27.30
CA PRO A 575 16.78 4.14 -27.11
C PRO A 575 17.12 5.63 -27.11
N LEU A 576 18.21 6.05 -26.45
CA LEU A 576 18.61 7.46 -26.38
C LEU A 576 19.04 7.97 -27.76
N VAL A 577 19.86 7.22 -28.50
CA VAL A 577 20.25 7.56 -29.88
C VAL A 577 19.03 7.64 -30.78
N LYS A 578 18.13 6.65 -30.71
CA LYS A 578 16.90 6.66 -31.50
C LYS A 578 16.03 7.88 -31.16
N SER A 579 15.90 8.20 -29.88
CA SER A 579 15.16 9.38 -29.42
C SER A 579 15.79 10.67 -29.96
N ALA A 580 17.11 10.79 -29.90
CA ALA A 580 17.84 11.93 -30.42
C ALA A 580 17.65 12.10 -31.92
N VAL A 581 17.74 11.01 -32.70
CA VAL A 581 17.51 11.03 -34.15
C VAL A 581 16.09 11.51 -34.47
N THR A 582 15.08 11.05 -33.72
CA THR A 582 13.70 11.52 -33.91
C THR A 582 13.47 12.97 -33.48
N GLY A 583 14.28 13.49 -32.57
CA GLY A 583 14.24 14.87 -32.07
C GLY A 583 15.32 15.78 -32.67
N GLU A 584 15.81 15.46 -33.87
CA GLU A 584 16.79 16.29 -34.60
C GLU A 584 18.09 16.58 -33.81
N GLY A 585 18.56 15.61 -33.04
CA GLY A 585 19.75 15.69 -32.18
C GLY A 585 19.44 15.95 -30.70
N LEU A 586 18.17 16.14 -30.35
CA LEU A 586 17.71 16.38 -28.99
C LEU A 586 16.86 15.21 -28.46
N ILE A 587 17.08 14.88 -27.20
CA ILE A 587 16.29 13.90 -26.46
C ILE A 587 15.23 14.64 -25.65
N HIS A 588 13.97 14.34 -25.91
CA HIS A 588 12.82 14.92 -25.23
C HIS A 588 12.20 13.87 -24.30
N SER A 589 12.54 13.94 -23.02
CA SER A 589 11.93 13.09 -21.99
C SER A 589 10.53 13.58 -21.62
N THR A 590 9.79 12.77 -20.86
CA THR A 590 8.50 13.17 -20.25
C THR A 590 8.55 12.89 -18.74
N PHE A 591 8.29 13.91 -17.95
CA PHE A 591 8.24 13.92 -16.48
C PHE A 591 6.79 13.99 -16.00
N GLU A 592 6.20 12.90 -15.53
CA GLU A 592 4.82 12.90 -15.05
C GLU A 592 4.77 13.10 -13.52
N PRO A 593 4.28 14.26 -13.02
CA PRO A 593 4.22 14.53 -11.58
C PRO A 593 3.17 13.69 -10.84
N ALA A 594 2.12 13.21 -11.52
CA ALA A 594 0.99 12.52 -10.91
C ALA A 594 1.02 10.99 -11.13
N VAL A 595 2.13 10.31 -10.82
CA VAL A 595 2.30 8.84 -11.02
C VAL A 595 2.71 8.07 -9.78
N THR A 596 3.59 8.59 -8.95
CA THR A 596 4.16 7.83 -7.82
C THR A 596 3.63 8.38 -6.51
N GLY A 597 2.88 7.60 -5.72
CA GLY A 597 2.40 8.06 -4.41
C GLY A 597 3.48 8.38 -3.36
N THR A 598 4.76 8.27 -3.70
CA THR A 598 5.90 8.78 -2.91
C THR A 598 6.28 10.22 -3.24
N GLY A 599 5.75 10.76 -4.35
CA GLY A 599 6.13 12.04 -4.96
C GLY A 599 5.29 13.20 -4.47
#